data_AF-A0A637Y112-F1
#
_entry.id   AF-A0A637Y112-F1
#
_cell.length_a   1.000
_cell.length_b   1.000
_cell.length_c   1.000
_cell.angle_alpha   90.00
_cell.angle_beta   90.00
_cell.angle_gamma   90.00
#
_symmetry.space_group_name_H-M   'P 1'
#
loop_
_entity.id
_entity.type
_entity.pdbx_description
1 polymer ?
#
loop_
_entity_poly.entity_id
_entity_poly.type
_entity_poly.pdbx_seq_one_letter_code
_entity_poly.pdbx_strand_id
1 'polypeptide(L)' 'MKTVKLTPKASRDQEHIRDYGYHHFGEDQADKYINQISGIFQVGENTSVYCL' A
#
# COMPACT_ATOMS: atom_id res chain seq x y z
N MET A 1 9.78 -14.19 -10.05
CA MET A 1 8.43 -14.07 -9.44
C MET A 1 7.59 -13.11 -10.28
N LYS A 2 6.25 -13.24 -10.29
CA LYS A 2 5.38 -12.45 -11.18
C LYS A 2 4.90 -11.21 -10.42
N THR A 3 5.12 -10.03 -10.99
CA THR A 3 4.55 -8.76 -10.53
C THR A 3 3.03 -8.79 -10.70
N VAL A 4 2.28 -8.47 -9.64
CA VAL A 4 0.82 -8.39 -9.69
C VAL A 4 0.38 -6.93 -9.79
N LYS A 5 -0.50 -6.63 -10.74
CA LYS A 5 -1.19 -5.34 -10.81
C LYS A 5 -2.44 -5.39 -9.94
N LEU A 6 -2.57 -4.44 -9.01
CA LEU A 6 -3.78 -4.29 -8.24
C LEU A 6 -4.94 -3.83 -9.13
N THR A 7 -6.14 -4.31 -8.82
CA THR A 7 -7.35 -3.71 -9.37
C THR A 7 -7.57 -2.33 -8.74
N PRO A 8 -8.32 -1.41 -9.38
CA PRO A 8 -8.62 -0.11 -8.78
C PRO A 8 -9.28 -0.20 -7.40
N LYS A 9 -10.06 -1.26 -7.13
CA LYS A 9 -10.65 -1.49 -5.81
C LYS A 9 -9.59 -1.86 -4.78
N ALA A 10 -8.67 -2.77 -5.13
CA ALA A 10 -7.60 -3.18 -4.23
C ALA A 10 -6.63 -2.03 -3.89
N SER A 11 -6.38 -1.10 -4.83
CA SER A 11 -5.61 0.12 -4.54
C SER A 11 -6.30 1.00 -3.49
N ARG A 12 -7.61 1.24 -3.62
CA ARG A 12 -8.38 2.00 -2.62
C ARG A 12 -8.45 1.29 -1.26
N ASP A 13 -8.57 -0.03 -1.27
CA ASP A 13 -8.55 -0.81 -0.03
C ASP A 13 -7.19 -0.63 0.68
N GLN A 14 -6.08 -0.58 -0.07
CA GLN A 14 -4.75 -0.31 0.48
C GLN A 14 -4.63 1.11 1.06
N GLU A 15 -5.19 2.13 0.40
CA GLU A 15 -5.26 3.51 0.91
C GLU A 15 -6.05 3.58 2.24
N HIS A 16 -7.24 2.99 2.29
CA HIS A 16 -8.06 2.98 3.51
C HIS A 16 -7.36 2.24 4.67
N ILE A 17 -6.65 1.14 4.37
CA ILE A 17 -5.84 0.42 5.37
C ILE A 17 -4.73 1.31 5.90
N ARG A 18 -4.02 2.05 5.03
CA ARG A 18 -2.97 2.98 5.43
C ARG A 18 -3.54 4.11 6.30
N ASP A 19 -4.64 4.72 5.88
CA ASP A 19 -5.29 5.82 6.61
C ASP A 19 -5.76 5.38 8.00
N TYR A 20 -6.38 4.21 8.11
CA TYR A 20 -6.72 3.63 9.41
C TYR A 20 -5.47 3.41 10.26
N GLY A 21 -4.42 2.83 9.66
CA GLY A 21 -3.14 2.61 10.33
C GLY A 21 -2.54 3.90 10.88
N TYR A 22 -2.54 4.95 10.06
CA TYR A 22 -2.00 6.27 10.41
C TYR A 22 -2.75 6.88 11.60
N HIS A 23 -4.09 6.91 11.55
CA HIS A 23 -4.91 7.53 12.59
C HIS A 23 -4.83 6.81 13.94
N HIS A 24 -4.60 5.50 13.94
CA HIS A 24 -4.64 4.69 15.16
C HIS A 24 -3.25 4.31 15.70
N PHE A 25 -2.23 4.21 14.86
CA PHE A 25 -0.91 3.68 15.22
C PHE A 25 0.27 4.53 14.76
N GLY A 26 0.02 5.64 14.04
CA GLY A 26 1.05 6.51 13.50
C GLY A 26 1.60 6.05 12.16
N GLU A 27 2.27 6.98 11.47
CA GLU A 27 2.80 6.81 10.11
C GLU A 27 3.73 5.60 9.98
N ASP A 28 4.72 5.46 10.86
CA ASP A 28 5.70 4.37 10.81
C ASP A 28 5.04 2.97 10.84
N GLN A 29 3.99 2.80 11.64
CA GLN A 29 3.28 1.52 11.73
C GLN A 29 2.38 1.29 10.51
N ALA A 30 1.74 2.34 10.00
CA ALA A 30 0.96 2.27 8.78
C ALA A 30 1.81 1.86 7.58
N ASP A 31 2.94 2.54 7.37
CA ASP A 31 3.85 2.28 6.26
C ASP A 31 4.51 0.91 6.36
N LYS A 32 4.92 0.49 7.58
CA LYS A 32 5.44 -0.86 7.80
C LYS A 32 4.43 -1.94 7.40
N TYR A 33 3.16 -1.75 7.75
CA TYR A 33 2.12 -2.72 7.42
C TYR A 33 1.82 -2.74 5.92
N ILE A 34 1.75 -1.58 5.27
CA ILE A 34 1.58 -1.47 3.82
C ILE A 34 2.72 -2.15 3.07
N ASN A 35 3.98 -1.89 3.47
CA ASN A 35 5.15 -2.54 2.88
C ASN A 35 5.11 -4.07 3.03
N GLN A 36 4.67 -4.57 4.19
CA GLN A 36 4.52 -6.01 4.42
C GLN A 36 3.47 -6.63 3.48
N ILE A 37 2.29 -6.03 3.36
CA ILE A 37 1.22 -6.58 2.51
C ILE A 37 1.52 -6.43 1.02
N SER A 38 2.12 -5.31 0.60
CA SER A 38 2.54 -5.10 -0.80
C SER A 38 3.67 -6.07 -1.18
N GLY A 39 4.56 -6.41 -0.24
CA GLY A 39 5.60 -7.42 -0.39
C GLY A 39 5.08 -8.83 -0.64
N ILE A 40 3.93 -9.22 -0.05
CA ILE A 40 3.28 -10.53 -0.28
C ILE A 40 2.91 -10.71 -1.75
N PHE A 41 2.45 -9.64 -2.40
CA PHE A 41 2.00 -9.69 -3.79
C PHE A 41 3.07 -9.28 -4.80
N GLN A 42 4.29 -8.91 -4.36
CA GLN A 42 5.28 -8.19 -5.16
C GLN A 42 4.60 -7.16 -6.06
N VAL A 43 3.78 -6.29 -5.46
CA VAL A 43 3.17 -5.18 -6.18
C VAL A 43 4.32 -4.30 -6.66
N GLY A 44 4.65 -4.41 -7.94
CA GLY A 44 5.66 -3.56 -8.55
C GLY A 44 5.09 -2.17 -8.58
N GLU A 45 5.70 -1.26 -7.82
CA GLU A 45 5.50 0.15 -8.06
C GLU A 45 5.98 0.42 -9.48
N ASN A 46 5.05 0.60 -10.42
CA ASN A 46 5.33 1.54 -11.49
C ASN A 46 5.15 2.91 -10.85
N THR A 47 6.18 3.34 -10.13
CA THR A 47 6.25 4.62 -9.42
C THR A 47 6.17 5.74 -10.46
N SER A 48 4.95 6.16 -10.75
CA SER A 48 4.64 7.50 -11.20
C SER A 48 3.29 7.85 -10.61
N VAL A 49 3.24 8.98 -9.92
CA VAL A 49 2.09 9.55 -9.20
C VAL A 49 1.80 8.75 -7.91
N TYR A 50 2.22 9.16 -6.71
CA TYR A 50 1.88 10.41 -6.03
C TYR A 50 3.00 10.89 -5.10
N CYS A 51 3.77 11.88 -5.54
CA CYS A 51 4.21 12.98 -4.68
C CYS A 51 3.73 14.24 -5.38
N LEU A 52 2.52 14.67 -5.05
CA LEU A 52 1.97 16.04 -4.98
C LEU A 52 0.48 15.91 -4.62
#